data_AF-A0A351GQK9-F1
#
_entry.id   AF-A0A351GQK9-F1
#
_cell.length_a   1.000
_cell.length_b   1.000
_cell.length_c   1.000
_cell.angle_alpha   90.00
_cell.angle_beta   90.00
_cell.angle_gamma   90.00
#
_symmetry.space_group_name_H-M   'P 1'
#
loop_
_entity.id
_entity.type
_entity.pdbx_description
1 polymer ?
#
loop_
_entity_poly.entity_id
_entity_poly.type
_entity_poly.pdbx_seq_one_letter_code
_entity_poly.pdbx_strand_id
1 'polypeptide(L)'
;QEIAAFKAATKQQVTLLAVGGLLTLGLGLIAPASFMQHFIVFVLSVFIGFQVIWNVSHSLHTPLMAVTNAISSIIILGALMQIGSGSMLVIILAAASVFMAGINIFGGFLVTRRMLAMFQKS
;
A
#
# COMPACT_ATOMS: atom_id res chain seq x y z
N GLN A 1 -14.32 -19.41 42.76
CA GLN A 1 -14.26 -19.51 41.28
C GLN A 1 -13.78 -18.20 40.65
N GLU A 2 -14.21 -17.03 41.14
CA GLU A 2 -13.70 -15.70 40.72
C GLU A 2 -12.17 -15.53 40.79
N ILE A 3 -11.52 -15.97 41.88
CA ILE A 3 -10.07 -15.78 42.07
C ILE A 3 -9.25 -16.57 41.03
N ALA A 4 -9.74 -17.72 40.58
CA ALA A 4 -9.07 -18.53 39.56
C ALA A 4 -9.23 -17.90 38.16
N ALA A 5 -10.43 -17.38 37.85
CA ALA A 5 -10.69 -16.63 36.62
C ALA A 5 -9.85 -15.33 36.56
N PHE A 6 -9.73 -14.62 37.69
CA PHE A 6 -8.89 -13.43 37.80
C PHE A 6 -7.42 -13.75 37.55
N LYS A 7 -6.85 -14.78 38.20
CA LYS A 7 -5.45 -15.19 37.97
C LYS A 7 -5.18 -15.62 36.52
N ALA A 8 -6.12 -16.31 35.88
CA ALA A 8 -6.00 -16.70 34.47
C ALA A 8 -6.01 -15.48 33.54
N ALA A 9 -6.93 -14.53 33.77
CA ALA A 9 -7.01 -13.27 33.03
C ALA A 9 -5.76 -12.41 33.22
N THR A 10 -5.25 -12.28 34.46
CA THR A 10 -4.01 -11.56 34.75
C THR A 10 -2.81 -12.20 34.05
N LYS A 11 -2.68 -13.53 34.08
CA LYS A 11 -1.60 -14.24 33.37
C LYS A 11 -1.67 -13.98 31.87
N GLN A 12 -2.87 -14.03 31.27
CA GLN A 12 -3.06 -13.74 29.85
C GLN A 12 -2.73 -12.29 29.50
N GLN A 13 -3.17 -11.31 30.30
CA GLN A 13 -2.85 -9.89 30.10
C GLN A 13 -1.35 -9.62 30.25
N VAL A 14 -0.70 -10.14 31.29
CA VAL A 14 0.74 -9.97 31.50
C VAL A 14 1.53 -10.63 30.37
N THR A 15 1.10 -11.80 29.89
CA THR A 15 1.75 -12.48 28.76
C THR A 15 1.59 -11.66 27.48
N LEU A 16 0.39 -11.13 27.20
CA LEU A 16 0.14 -10.27 26.04
C LEU A 16 0.98 -8.98 26.10
N LEU A 17 1.08 -8.35 27.26
CA LEU A 17 1.88 -7.13 27.46
C LEU A 17 3.38 -7.41 27.36
N ALA A 18 3.86 -8.53 27.90
CA ALA A 18 5.27 -8.90 27.82
C ALA A 18 5.68 -9.24 26.38
N VAL A 19 4.86 -10.01 25.66
CA VAL A 19 5.09 -10.35 24.25
C VAL A 19 5.00 -9.09 23.38
N GLY A 20 3.98 -8.27 23.58
CA GLY A 20 3.82 -7.00 22.87
C GLY A 20 5.00 -6.04 23.13
N GLY A 21 5.44 -5.92 24.38
CA GLY A 21 6.59 -5.10 24.77
C GLY A 21 7.91 -5.60 24.20
N LEU A 22 8.13 -6.92 24.16
CA LEU A 22 9.33 -7.50 23.53
C LEU A 22 9.33 -7.31 22.01
N LEU A 23 8.17 -7.43 21.35
CA LEU A 23 8.05 -7.19 19.92
C LEU A 23 8.30 -5.72 19.56
N THR A 24 7.77 -4.78 20.34
CA THR A 24 7.99 -3.34 20.09
C THR A 24 9.43 -2.93 20.38
N LEU A 25 10.06 -3.47 21.43
CA LEU A 25 11.49 -3.27 21.68
C LEU A 25 12.35 -3.88 20.58
N GLY A 26 12.07 -5.11 20.15
CA GLY A 26 12.79 -5.76 19.06
C GLY A 26 12.70 -4.98 17.75
N LEU A 27 11.50 -4.47 17.42
CA LEU A 27 11.31 -3.58 16.28
C LEU A 27 12.09 -2.26 16.46
N GLY A 28 12.08 -1.65 17.64
CA GLY A 28 12.80 -0.40 17.92
C GLY A 28 14.33 -0.51 17.83
N LEU A 29 14.90 -1.70 18.07
CA LEU A 29 16.35 -1.93 17.95
C LEU A 29 16.80 -2.10 16.49
N ILE A 30 15.91 -2.54 15.60
CA ILE A 30 16.23 -2.84 14.20
C ILE A 30 15.76 -1.70 13.27
N ALA A 31 14.71 -0.98 13.66
CA ALA A 31 14.08 0.05 12.84
C ALA A 31 14.93 1.34 12.78
N PRO A 32 15.28 1.82 11.57
CA PRO A 32 15.87 3.15 11.39
C PRO A 32 14.93 4.26 11.86
N ALA A 33 15.45 5.43 12.22
CA ALA A 33 14.63 6.59 12.63
C ALA A 33 13.59 7.00 11.55
N SER A 34 13.91 6.80 10.27
CA SER A 34 12.99 7.06 9.15
C SER A 34 11.82 6.08 9.06
N PHE A 35 11.93 4.89 9.67
CA PHE A 35 10.87 3.88 9.65
C PHE A 35 9.58 4.42 10.26
N MET A 36 9.66 5.09 11.42
CA MET A 36 8.49 5.65 12.08
C MET A 36 7.79 6.69 11.21
N GLN A 37 8.55 7.53 10.50
CA GLN A 37 7.98 8.52 9.57
C GLN A 37 7.26 7.84 8.39
N HIS A 38 7.90 6.86 7.74
CA HIS A 38 7.27 6.11 6.64
C HIS A 38 6.05 5.31 7.11
N PHE A 39 6.11 4.73 8.32
CA PHE A 39 5.03 3.96 8.90
C PHE A 39 3.81 4.83 9.20
N ILE A 40 4.00 6.02 9.77
CA ILE A 40 2.92 6.99 9.98
C ILE A 40 2.27 7.38 8.65
N VAL A 41 3.08 7.73 7.63
CA VAL A 41 2.57 8.08 6.29
C VAL A 41 1.80 6.91 5.68
N PHE A 42 2.29 5.68 5.83
CA PHE A 42 1.62 4.48 5.34
C PHE A 42 0.23 4.29 5.99
N VAL A 43 0.16 4.33 7.32
CA VAL A 43 -1.11 4.16 8.06
C VAL A 43 -2.11 5.26 7.71
N LEU A 44 -1.67 6.53 7.67
CA LEU A 44 -2.54 7.65 7.28
C LEU A 44 -3.02 7.54 5.83
N SER A 45 -2.16 7.06 4.93
CA SER A 45 -2.51 6.86 3.52
C SER A 45 -3.55 5.75 3.33
N VAL A 46 -3.49 4.67 4.12
CA VAL A 46 -4.53 3.62 4.14
C VAL A 46 -5.86 4.18 4.62
N PHE A 47 -5.85 4.98 5.70
CA PHE A 47 -7.05 5.62 6.23
C PHE A 47 -7.70 6.56 5.21
N ILE A 48 -6.90 7.40 4.54
CA ILE A 48 -7.39 8.29 3.47
C ILE A 48 -7.95 7.48 2.30
N GLY A 49 -7.23 6.44 1.85
CA GLY A 49 -7.67 5.59 0.74
C GLY A 49 -9.04 4.94 0.99
N PHE A 50 -9.26 4.45 2.21
CA PHE A 50 -10.55 3.94 2.64
C PHE A 50 -11.64 5.01 2.59
N GLN A 51 -11.38 6.19 3.16
CA GLN A 51 -12.35 7.29 3.23
C GLN A 51 -12.78 7.78 1.83
N VAL A 52 -11.85 7.78 0.87
CA VAL A 52 -12.10 8.21 -0.51
C VAL A 52 -12.98 7.23 -1.28
N ILE A 53 -12.87 5.92 -1.01
CA ILE A 53 -13.58 4.88 -1.76
C ILE A 53 -14.94 4.51 -1.14
N TRP A 54 -15.13 4.72 0.18
CA TRP A 54 -16.28 4.22 0.95
C TRP A 54 -17.66 4.66 0.42
N ASN A 55 -17.78 5.85 -0.19
CA ASN A 55 -19.05 6.40 -0.67
C ASN A 55 -19.08 6.61 -2.20
N VAL A 56 -18.42 5.74 -2.96
CA VAL A 56 -18.49 5.80 -4.43
C VAL A 56 -19.85 5.28 -4.94
N SER A 57 -20.40 5.91 -5.99
CA SER A 57 -21.61 5.42 -6.65
C SER A 57 -21.39 4.04 -7.27
N HIS A 58 -22.38 3.15 -7.19
CA HIS A 58 -22.28 1.78 -7.70
C HIS A 58 -21.90 1.72 -9.19
N SER A 59 -22.36 2.68 -9.98
CA SER A 59 -22.06 2.78 -11.40
C SER A 59 -20.57 3.06 -11.69
N LEU A 60 -19.82 3.55 -10.69
CA LEU A 60 -18.43 3.95 -10.83
C LEU A 60 -17.44 2.90 -10.32
N HIS A 61 -17.87 1.74 -9.79
CA HIS A 61 -16.92 0.70 -9.33
C HIS A 61 -16.00 0.19 -10.44
N THR A 62 -16.54 -0.03 -11.66
CA THR A 62 -15.73 -0.49 -12.80
C THR A 62 -14.74 0.59 -13.28
N PRO A 63 -15.15 1.87 -13.48
CA PRO A 63 -14.20 2.95 -13.70
C PRO A 63 -13.16 3.10 -12.57
N LEU A 64 -13.56 2.95 -11.31
CA LEU A 64 -12.66 3.05 -10.15
C LEU A 64 -11.61 1.94 -10.17
N MET A 65 -11.99 0.71 -10.54
CA MET A 65 -11.05 -0.39 -10.72
C MET A 65 -10.03 -0.07 -11.82
N ALA A 66 -10.47 0.51 -12.94
CA ALA A 66 -9.56 0.91 -14.02
C ALA A 66 -8.58 2.02 -13.57
N VAL A 67 -9.05 3.02 -12.81
CA VAL A 67 -8.22 4.09 -12.25
C VAL A 67 -7.18 3.53 -11.29
N THR A 68 -7.59 2.68 -10.34
CA THR A 68 -6.68 2.11 -9.34
C THR A 68 -5.61 1.22 -9.98
N ASN A 69 -5.93 0.52 -11.08
CA ASN A 69 -4.94 -0.18 -11.89
C ASN A 69 -3.93 0.79 -12.52
N ALA A 70 -4.39 1.89 -13.11
CA ALA A 70 -3.49 2.91 -13.69
C ALA A 70 -2.56 3.50 -12.61
N ILE A 71 -3.09 3.84 -11.43
CA ILE A 71 -2.34 4.40 -10.29
C ILE A 71 -1.32 3.41 -9.74
N SER A 72 -1.62 2.10 -9.73
CA SER A 72 -0.68 1.06 -9.27
C SER A 72 0.66 1.07 -10.01
N SER A 73 0.70 1.67 -11.20
CA SER A 73 1.91 1.85 -12.01
C SER A 73 2.93 2.83 -11.40
N ILE A 74 2.71 3.34 -10.19
CA ILE A 74 3.69 4.10 -9.40
C ILE A 74 5.02 3.35 -9.23
N ILE A 75 5.03 2.02 -9.41
CA ILE A 75 6.22 1.18 -9.50
C ILE A 75 7.26 1.68 -10.52
N ILE A 76 6.85 2.48 -11.51
CA ILE A 76 7.75 3.12 -12.46
C ILE A 76 8.83 3.95 -11.78
N LEU A 77 8.53 4.59 -10.64
CA LEU A 77 9.52 5.36 -9.87
C LEU A 77 10.65 4.47 -9.37
N GLY A 78 10.32 3.28 -8.87
CA GLY A 78 11.31 2.31 -8.43
C GLY A 78 12.20 1.81 -9.58
N ALA A 79 11.61 1.60 -10.76
CA ALA A 79 12.36 1.19 -11.94
C ALA A 79 13.29 2.31 -12.45
N LEU A 80 12.82 3.57 -12.47
CA LEU A 80 13.64 4.73 -12.87
C LEU A 80 14.86 4.92 -11.96
N MET A 81 14.73 4.67 -10.66
CA MET A 81 15.85 4.72 -9.73
C MET A 81 16.95 3.70 -10.05
N GLN A 82 16.64 2.60 -10.75
CA GLN A 82 17.58 1.52 -11.04
C GLN A 82 18.25 1.59 -12.43
N ILE A 83 17.85 2.54 -13.28
CA ILE A 83 18.43 2.72 -14.62
C ILE A 83 19.93 3.04 -14.57
N GLY A 84 20.41 3.68 -13.50
CA GLY A 84 21.83 4.02 -13.31
C GLY A 84 22.66 2.94 -12.60
N SER A 85 22.14 1.73 -12.43
CA SER A 85 22.84 0.66 -11.71
C SER A 85 24.06 0.13 -12.47
N GLY A 86 25.12 -0.28 -11.76
CA GLY A 86 26.35 -0.80 -12.38
C GLY A 86 26.23 -2.21 -12.99
N SER A 87 25.08 -2.87 -12.87
CA SER A 87 24.84 -4.22 -13.36
C SER A 87 23.97 -4.19 -14.61
N MET A 88 24.50 -4.71 -15.72
CA MET A 88 23.78 -4.79 -16.99
C MET A 88 22.43 -5.52 -16.86
N LEU A 89 22.37 -6.56 -16.03
CA LEU A 89 21.13 -7.30 -15.77
C LEU A 89 20.09 -6.40 -15.11
N VAL A 90 20.48 -5.60 -14.11
CA VAL A 90 19.58 -4.69 -13.40
C VAL A 90 19.08 -3.59 -14.33
N ILE A 91 19.95 -3.05 -15.19
CA ILE A 91 19.55 -2.07 -16.22
C ILE A 91 18.50 -2.66 -17.16
N ILE A 92 18.69 -3.89 -17.66
CA ILE A 92 17.73 -4.55 -18.56
C ILE A 92 16.38 -4.76 -17.86
N LEU A 93 16.40 -5.24 -16.61
CA LEU A 93 15.17 -5.43 -15.83
C LEU A 93 14.49 -4.09 -15.53
N ALA A 94 15.24 -3.04 -15.23
CA ALA A 94 14.71 -1.70 -15.00
C ALA A 94 14.06 -1.14 -16.29
N ALA A 95 14.72 -1.28 -17.43
CA ALA A 95 14.17 -0.87 -18.73
C ALA A 95 12.88 -1.62 -19.08
N ALA A 96 12.85 -2.95 -18.87
CA ALA A 96 11.65 -3.76 -19.06
C ALA A 96 10.52 -3.35 -18.09
N SER A 97 10.86 -3.05 -16.84
CA SER A 97 9.90 -2.60 -15.82
C SER A 97 9.30 -1.24 -16.18
N VAL A 98 10.11 -0.29 -16.66
CA VAL A 98 9.63 1.02 -17.15
C VAL A 98 8.71 0.84 -18.35
N PHE A 99 9.07 -0.02 -19.30
CA PHE A 99 8.24 -0.31 -20.46
C PHE A 99 6.88 -0.88 -20.07
N MET A 100 6.85 -1.89 -19.21
CA MET A 100 5.61 -2.52 -18.74
C MET A 100 4.76 -1.57 -17.89
N ALA A 101 5.38 -0.80 -17.00
CA ALA A 101 4.67 0.23 -16.23
C ALA A 101 4.10 1.31 -17.15
N GLY A 102 4.83 1.71 -18.20
CA GLY A 102 4.35 2.62 -19.23
C GLY A 102 3.07 2.12 -19.91
N ILE A 103 3.04 0.86 -20.36
CA ILE A 103 1.84 0.25 -20.95
C ILE A 103 0.65 0.33 -19.98
N ASN A 104 0.85 0.03 -18.71
CA ASN A 104 -0.22 0.08 -17.71
C ASN A 104 -0.70 1.51 -17.45
N ILE A 105 0.20 2.50 -17.38
CA ILE A 105 -0.16 3.93 -17.27
C ILE A 105 -1.04 4.35 -18.45
N PHE A 106 -0.54 4.18 -19.68
CA PHE A 106 -1.25 4.65 -20.86
C PHE A 106 -2.56 3.88 -21.08
N GLY A 107 -2.53 2.55 -20.97
CA GLY A 107 -3.71 1.71 -21.12
C GLY A 107 -4.76 2.00 -20.05
N GLY A 108 -4.35 2.05 -18.79
CA GLY A 108 -5.22 2.29 -17.64
C GLY A 108 -5.93 3.65 -17.70
N PHE A 109 -5.20 4.73 -17.97
CA PHE A 109 -5.80 6.07 -18.08
C PHE A 109 -6.65 6.25 -19.34
N LEU A 110 -6.27 5.67 -20.47
CA LEU A 110 -7.06 5.74 -21.70
C LEU A 110 -8.40 5.01 -21.55
N VAL A 111 -8.38 3.79 -21.01
CA VAL A 111 -9.60 3.01 -20.76
C VAL A 111 -10.49 3.70 -19.74
N THR A 112 -9.91 4.20 -18.64
CA THR A 112 -10.63 5.00 -17.64
C THR A 112 -11.34 6.19 -18.30
N ARG A 113 -10.63 6.96 -19.14
CA ARG A 113 -11.21 8.12 -19.83
C ARG A 113 -12.39 7.71 -20.71
N ARG A 114 -12.27 6.60 -21.45
CA ARG A 114 -13.38 6.06 -22.25
C ARG A 114 -14.57 5.66 -21.38
N MET A 115 -14.33 5.01 -20.25
CA MET A 115 -15.37 4.62 -19.31
C MET A 115 -16.11 5.81 -18.71
N LEU A 116 -15.38 6.84 -18.27
CA LEU A 116 -15.97 8.05 -17.70
C LEU A 116 -16.71 8.88 -18.75
N ALA A 117 -16.24 8.89 -20.01
CA ALA A 117 -16.94 9.56 -21.10
C ALA A 117 -18.32 8.96 -21.39
N MET A 118 -18.54 7.66 -21.11
CA MET A 118 -19.87 7.03 -21.26
C MET A 118 -20.91 7.53 -20.24
N PHE A 119 -20.46 8.18 -19.15
CA PHE A 119 -21.35 8.83 -18.17
C PHE A 119 -21.61 10.30 -18.47
N GLN A 120 -20.88 10.89 -19.42
CA GLN A 120 -21.19 12.23 -19.91
C GLN A 120 -22.40 12.11 -20.83
N LYS A 121 -23.54 12.62 -20.36
CA LYS A 121 -24.78 12.71 -21.14
C LYS A 121 -24.48 13.33 -22.51
N SER A 122 -25.02 12.72 -23.56
CA SER A 122 -25.35 13.43 -24.80
C SER A 122 -26.39 14.52 -24.50
#